data_AF-A0A519M1Y9-F1
#
_entry.id   AF-A0A519M1Y9-F1
#
_cell.length_a   1.000
_cell.length_b   1.000
_cell.length_c   1.000
_cell.angle_alpha   90.00
_cell.angle_beta   90.00
_cell.angle_gamma   90.00
#
_symmetry.space_group_name_H-M   'P 1'
#
loop_
_entity.id
_entity.type
_entity.pdbx_description
1 polymer ?
#
loop_
_entity_poly.entity_id
_entity_poly.type
_entity_poly.pdbx_seq_one_letter_code
_entity_poly.pdbx_strand_id
1 'polypeptide(L)'
;VVQFGPVSLVNGKVLFSDFFIKPNYSADLSELTGKLSAFSSETPGGEPVLADLELRGRAEGSASLEITGKLNPLAKPLALDIVGKVRDLELPPLTPYAVKYAGHGIERGKLSMDVNYKVLPSGQLTANNRLVLNQLTFGEPVQGAPNSLPVKLAVALLADRDGVIDLDLPISGSLNDPQFRLGPVIGRVIVNLIGKALTAPFSLLANAFGGGSEMSHVAFAPGSAALTADAKQNLDKVVKALADRPALKITVTGMASLKDEREGLQRERLQQQVLAEKRRANPADSSPVSAAEYPALLKEVYRRADMAKPRNLVGLAKELTVPEMEALLLANQSATEAMAADLAHDRGQAIRSYLVAQKLPAERLFVAAPKSGNQPDKWTPRADLSLEAR
;
A
#
# COMPACT_ATOMS: atom_id res chain seq x y z
N VAL A 1 -22.24 22.61 46.18
CA VAL A 1 -22.99 21.74 45.25
C VAL A 1 -23.43 22.60 44.09
N VAL A 2 -23.10 22.20 42.86
CA VAL A 2 -23.53 22.89 41.63
C VAL A 2 -24.57 22.01 40.96
N GLN A 3 -25.72 22.57 40.63
CA GLN A 3 -26.78 21.91 39.87
C GLN A 3 -27.04 22.71 38.59
N PHE A 4 -27.30 22.01 37.49
CA PHE A 4 -27.55 22.61 36.19
C PHE A 4 -28.68 21.88 35.47
N GLY A 5 -29.48 22.63 34.71
CA GLY A 5 -30.51 22.09 33.82
C GLY A 5 -31.84 21.74 34.51
N PRO A 6 -32.79 21.16 33.76
CA PRO A 6 -32.67 20.78 32.35
C PRO A 6 -32.57 21.99 31.41
N VAL A 7 -31.92 21.81 30.25
CA VAL A 7 -31.79 22.84 29.21
C VAL A 7 -32.32 22.31 27.90
N SER A 8 -33.00 23.17 27.14
CA SER A 8 -33.38 22.93 25.75
C SER A 8 -32.81 24.04 24.87
N LEU A 9 -32.34 23.65 23.69
CA LEU A 9 -31.86 24.55 22.65
C LEU A 9 -32.76 24.35 21.44
N VAL A 10 -33.23 25.46 20.86
CA VAL A 10 -34.09 25.44 19.67
C VAL A 10 -33.49 26.38 18.66
N ASN A 11 -33.17 25.85 17.47
CA ASN A 11 -32.62 26.61 16.35
C ASN A 11 -31.41 27.50 16.74
N GLY A 12 -30.53 26.96 17.59
CA GLY A 12 -29.33 27.64 18.04
C GLY A 12 -28.27 27.75 16.95
N LYS A 13 -27.35 28.70 17.14
CA LYS A 13 -26.19 28.91 16.28
C LYS A 13 -24.93 29.05 17.13
N VAL A 14 -23.86 28.35 16.74
CA VAL A 14 -22.54 28.43 17.34
C VAL A 14 -21.52 28.73 16.25
N LEU A 15 -20.78 29.82 16.41
CA LEU A 15 -19.65 30.16 15.57
C LEU A 15 -18.36 29.84 16.33
N PHE A 16 -17.56 28.94 15.79
CA PHE A 16 -16.27 28.55 16.35
C PHE A 16 -15.14 29.17 15.54
N SER A 17 -14.09 29.63 16.24
CA SER A 17 -12.88 30.14 15.60
C SER A 17 -11.65 29.56 16.30
N ASP A 18 -10.81 28.88 15.52
CA ASP A 18 -9.51 28.37 15.96
C ASP A 18 -8.39 29.29 15.47
N PHE A 19 -7.81 30.05 16.42
CA PHE A 19 -6.68 30.95 16.19
C PHE A 19 -5.31 30.27 16.36
N PHE A 20 -5.25 29.00 16.78
CA PHE A 20 -4.03 28.19 16.88
C PHE A 20 -3.59 27.63 15.51
N ILE A 21 -4.53 27.46 14.58
CA ILE A 21 -4.25 27.13 13.19
C ILE A 21 -3.99 28.43 12.40
N LYS A 22 -3.07 28.37 11.44
CA LYS A 22 -2.72 29.49 10.56
C LYS A 22 -2.76 29.02 9.10
N PRO A 23 -3.58 29.64 8.21
CA PRO A 23 -4.57 30.68 8.51
C PRO A 23 -5.62 30.20 9.53
N ASN A 24 -6.32 31.13 10.17
CA ASN A 24 -7.30 30.76 11.20
C ASN A 24 -8.40 29.91 10.58
N TYR A 25 -8.89 28.92 11.33
CA TYR A 25 -10.05 28.13 10.95
C TYR A 25 -11.30 28.69 11.64
N SER A 26 -12.42 28.70 10.93
CA SER A 26 -13.73 29.02 11.50
C SER A 26 -14.72 27.92 11.11
N ALA A 27 -15.65 27.63 12.01
CA ALA A 27 -16.73 26.70 11.77
C ALA A 27 -18.10 27.32 12.11
N ASP A 28 -19.11 27.01 11.30
CA ASP A 28 -20.50 27.40 11.52
C ASP A 28 -21.35 26.17 11.87
N LEU A 29 -21.86 26.14 13.10
CA LEU A 29 -22.88 25.19 13.53
C LEU A 29 -24.22 25.90 13.63
N SER A 30 -25.21 25.43 12.89
CA SER A 30 -26.52 26.06 12.76
C SER A 30 -27.64 25.05 12.99
N GLU A 31 -28.87 25.57 13.13
CA GLU A 31 -30.09 24.77 13.33
C GLU A 31 -30.00 23.83 14.55
N LEU A 32 -29.17 24.20 15.52
CA LEU A 32 -28.90 23.37 16.68
C LEU A 32 -30.17 23.25 17.52
N THR A 33 -30.72 22.04 17.58
CA THR A 33 -31.92 21.74 18.35
C THR A 33 -31.68 20.50 19.18
N GLY A 34 -31.96 20.58 20.48
CA GLY A 34 -31.60 19.52 21.40
C GLY A 34 -31.99 19.79 22.84
N LYS A 35 -31.68 18.83 23.70
CA LYS A 35 -31.94 18.87 25.13
C LYS A 35 -30.78 18.25 25.90
N LEU A 36 -30.57 18.76 27.11
CA LEU A 36 -29.65 18.21 28.10
C LEU A 36 -30.42 18.12 29.42
N SER A 37 -30.53 16.92 29.98
CA SER A 37 -31.22 16.75 31.27
C SER A 37 -30.41 17.38 32.42
N ALA A 38 -31.02 17.46 33.61
CA ALA A 38 -30.32 18.00 34.76
C ALA A 38 -29.13 17.13 35.18
N PHE A 39 -28.07 17.77 35.69
CA PHE A 39 -26.92 17.11 36.32
C PHE A 39 -26.43 17.91 37.53
N SER A 40 -25.70 17.24 38.41
CA SER A 40 -25.16 17.81 39.65
C SER A 40 -23.68 17.48 39.80
N SER A 41 -22.96 18.32 40.55
CA SER A 41 -21.62 18.02 41.06
C SER A 41 -21.63 17.00 42.21
N GLU A 42 -22.81 16.65 42.75
CA GLU A 42 -22.96 15.59 43.75
C GLU A 42 -22.87 14.21 43.10
N THR A 43 -22.31 13.26 43.85
CA THR A 43 -22.19 11.85 43.48
C THR A 43 -22.86 10.97 44.54
N PRO A 44 -24.20 10.96 44.63
CA PRO A 44 -24.91 10.10 45.58
C PRO A 44 -24.56 8.63 45.29
N GLY A 45 -24.00 7.91 46.26
CA GLY A 45 -23.56 6.53 46.06
C GLY A 45 -22.18 6.37 45.40
N GLY A 46 -21.43 7.46 45.20
CA GLY A 46 -20.04 7.43 44.73
C GLY A 46 -19.86 7.48 43.21
N GLU A 47 -20.93 7.40 42.43
CA GLU A 47 -20.88 7.49 40.97
C GLU A 47 -21.49 8.81 40.44
N PRO A 48 -20.93 9.38 39.35
CA PRO A 48 -21.52 10.55 38.70
C PRO A 48 -22.89 10.27 38.08
N VAL A 49 -23.88 11.10 38.40
CA VAL A 49 -25.17 11.08 37.71
C VAL A 49 -25.00 11.69 36.33
N LEU A 50 -25.17 10.90 35.27
CA LEU A 50 -25.05 11.36 33.89
C LEU A 50 -26.37 11.98 33.40
N ALA A 51 -26.29 13.13 32.75
CA ALA A 51 -27.41 13.75 32.05
C ALA A 51 -27.57 13.19 30.64
N ASP A 52 -28.81 12.93 30.24
CA ASP A 52 -29.16 12.55 28.87
C ASP A 52 -28.98 13.76 27.94
N LEU A 53 -28.26 13.54 26.83
CA LEU A 53 -27.97 14.49 25.79
C LEU A 53 -28.60 14.02 24.47
N GLU A 54 -29.32 14.92 23.82
CA GLU A 54 -29.70 14.81 22.41
C GLU A 54 -29.45 16.17 21.76
N LEU A 55 -28.70 16.20 20.67
CA LEU A 55 -28.43 17.41 19.90
C LEU A 55 -28.40 17.07 18.41
N ARG A 56 -29.10 17.86 17.60
CA ARG A 56 -29.08 17.77 16.15
C ARG A 56 -28.84 19.15 15.55
N GLY A 57 -28.29 19.21 14.35
CA GLY A 57 -28.13 20.45 13.62
C GLY A 57 -27.36 20.27 12.32
N ARG A 58 -26.78 21.36 11.83
CA ARG A 58 -25.95 21.39 10.63
C ARG A 58 -24.57 21.97 10.93
N ALA A 59 -23.54 21.39 10.32
CA ALA A 59 -22.19 21.93 10.28
C ALA A 59 -21.86 22.45 8.87
N GLU A 60 -21.20 23.61 8.78
CA GLU A 60 -20.87 24.27 7.51
C GLU A 60 -22.08 24.43 6.57
N GLY A 61 -23.26 24.66 7.15
CA GLY A 61 -24.52 24.89 6.44
C GLY A 61 -25.17 23.67 5.79
N SER A 62 -24.46 22.56 5.57
CA SER A 62 -24.98 21.41 4.82
C SER A 62 -24.84 20.06 5.53
N ALA A 63 -23.78 19.86 6.32
CA ALA A 63 -23.46 18.56 6.89
C ALA A 63 -24.38 18.24 8.07
N SER A 64 -25.04 17.09 8.08
CA SER A 64 -25.91 16.74 9.22
C SER A 64 -25.08 16.38 10.44
N LEU A 65 -25.44 16.94 11.59
CA LEU A 65 -24.84 16.65 12.90
C LEU A 65 -25.89 16.02 13.81
N GLU A 66 -25.54 14.89 14.45
CA GLU A 66 -26.31 14.26 15.51
C GLU A 66 -25.37 13.86 16.66
N ILE A 67 -25.74 14.18 17.88
CA ILE A 67 -25.05 13.77 19.10
C ILE A 67 -26.08 13.25 20.08
N THR A 68 -25.88 12.04 20.58
CA THR A 68 -26.78 11.40 21.56
C THR A 68 -25.96 10.70 22.63
N GLY A 69 -26.55 10.50 23.80
CA GLY A 69 -25.92 9.71 24.85
C GLY A 69 -26.05 10.39 26.20
N LYS A 70 -25.03 10.24 27.05
CA LYS A 70 -25.05 10.76 28.40
C LYS A 70 -23.71 11.38 28.79
N LEU A 71 -23.74 12.45 29.59
CA LEU A 71 -22.53 13.04 30.16
C LEU A 71 -22.80 13.72 31.50
N ASN A 72 -21.75 13.84 32.31
CA ASN A 72 -21.72 14.79 33.42
C ASN A 72 -20.47 15.67 33.29
N PRO A 73 -20.61 16.93 32.83
CA PRO A 73 -19.47 17.83 32.65
C PRO A 73 -18.87 18.33 33.97
N LEU A 74 -19.55 18.12 35.11
CA LEU A 74 -19.06 18.49 36.45
C LEU A 74 -18.27 17.35 37.11
N ALA A 75 -18.34 16.13 36.57
CA ALA A 75 -17.55 15.00 37.05
C ALA A 75 -16.04 15.25 36.82
N LYS A 76 -15.22 14.81 37.77
CA LYS A 76 -13.76 14.88 37.69
C LYS A 76 -13.17 13.48 37.93
N PRO A 77 -12.61 12.82 36.90
CA PRO A 77 -12.58 13.22 35.49
C PRO A 77 -13.97 13.26 34.85
N LEU A 78 -14.08 13.90 33.68
CA LEU A 78 -15.30 13.94 32.87
C LEU A 78 -15.86 12.52 32.67
N ALA A 79 -17.15 12.32 32.93
CA ALA A 79 -17.81 11.04 32.68
C ALA A 79 -18.79 11.19 31.51
N LEU A 80 -18.70 10.32 30.52
CA LEU A 80 -19.57 10.35 29.33
C LEU A 80 -19.68 8.99 28.64
N ASP A 81 -20.78 8.83 27.90
CA ASP A 81 -21.03 7.74 26.95
C ASP A 81 -21.84 8.36 25.81
N ILE A 82 -21.16 8.81 24.75
CA ILE A 82 -21.73 9.62 23.68
C ILE A 82 -21.47 8.96 22.32
N VAL A 83 -22.52 8.98 21.48
CA VAL A 83 -22.47 8.67 20.06
C VAL A 83 -22.65 9.97 19.28
N GLY A 84 -21.71 10.26 18.37
CA GLY A 84 -21.78 11.39 17.48
C GLY A 84 -21.72 10.95 16.02
N LYS A 85 -22.48 11.61 15.16
CA LYS A 85 -22.52 11.36 13.72
C LYS A 85 -22.45 12.68 12.96
N VAL A 86 -21.55 12.72 12.00
CA VAL A 86 -21.49 13.77 10.99
C VAL A 86 -21.62 13.12 9.62
N ARG A 87 -22.42 13.69 8.72
CA ARG A 87 -22.55 13.22 7.35
C ARG A 87 -22.35 14.34 6.36
N ASP A 88 -21.67 14.01 5.27
CA ASP A 88 -21.49 14.86 4.09
C ASP A 88 -20.84 16.22 4.38
N LEU A 89 -19.91 16.28 5.34
CA LEU A 89 -19.12 17.49 5.60
C LEU A 89 -18.19 17.77 4.42
N GLU A 90 -18.34 18.95 3.82
CA GLU A 90 -17.41 19.41 2.80
C GLU A 90 -16.01 19.59 3.41
N LEU A 91 -15.00 18.99 2.76
CA LEU A 91 -13.63 19.01 3.26
C LEU A 91 -12.81 20.29 2.96
N PRO A 92 -13.04 21.07 1.88
CA PRO A 92 -12.24 22.27 1.59
C PRO A 92 -12.12 23.27 2.76
N PRO A 93 -13.16 23.53 3.58
CA PRO A 93 -13.04 24.36 4.78
C PRO A 93 -11.99 23.88 5.79
N LEU A 94 -11.63 22.59 5.80
CA LEU A 94 -10.61 22.01 6.68
C LEU A 94 -9.17 22.19 6.15
N THR A 95 -8.99 22.88 5.00
CA THR A 95 -7.68 23.18 4.42
C THR A 95 -6.66 23.76 5.40
N PRO A 96 -7.00 24.69 6.33
CA PRO A 96 -6.01 25.21 7.28
C PRO A 96 -5.34 24.10 8.12
N TYR A 97 -6.09 23.07 8.52
CA TYR A 97 -5.54 21.91 9.21
C TYR A 97 -4.72 21.03 8.27
N ALA A 98 -5.23 20.75 7.07
CA ALA A 98 -4.52 19.94 6.08
C ALA A 98 -3.15 20.55 5.72
N VAL A 99 -3.06 21.88 5.55
CA VAL A 99 -1.80 22.57 5.30
C VAL A 99 -0.85 22.45 6.49
N LYS A 100 -1.34 22.67 7.73
CA LYS A 100 -0.50 22.58 8.93
C LYS A 100 0.08 21.18 9.16
N TYR A 101 -0.70 20.13 8.91
CA TYR A 101 -0.32 18.77 9.29
C TYR A 101 0.19 17.90 8.13
N ALA A 102 -0.26 18.17 6.91
CA ALA A 102 0.11 17.41 5.72
C ALA A 102 0.85 18.24 4.66
N GLY A 103 0.79 19.56 4.70
CA GLY A 103 1.46 20.43 3.72
C GLY A 103 0.69 20.66 2.42
N HIS A 104 -0.57 20.22 2.37
CA HIS A 104 -1.41 20.33 1.18
C HIS A 104 -2.78 20.89 1.54
N GLY A 105 -3.33 21.73 0.67
CA GLY A 105 -4.73 22.13 0.75
C GLY A 105 -5.66 21.03 0.24
N ILE A 106 -6.93 21.09 0.64
CA ILE A 106 -7.96 20.17 0.15
C ILE A 106 -8.73 20.87 -0.96
N GLU A 107 -8.71 20.30 -2.16
CA GLU A 107 -9.43 20.85 -3.31
C GLU A 107 -10.90 20.44 -3.28
N ARG A 108 -11.18 19.19 -2.90
CA ARG A 108 -12.52 18.62 -2.83
C ARG A 108 -12.57 17.34 -2.01
N GLY A 109 -13.79 16.96 -1.65
CA GLY A 109 -14.13 15.69 -1.03
C GLY A 109 -15.13 15.89 0.10
N LYS A 110 -15.76 14.80 0.52
CA LYS A 110 -16.73 14.79 1.62
C LYS A 110 -16.30 13.88 2.74
N LEU A 111 -16.64 14.25 3.97
CA LEU A 111 -16.39 13.48 5.17
C LEU A 111 -17.70 13.06 5.83
N SER A 112 -17.80 11.78 6.14
CA SER A 112 -18.72 11.25 7.15
C SER A 112 -17.93 10.66 8.31
N MET A 113 -18.41 10.88 9.53
CA MET A 113 -17.72 10.44 10.73
C MET A 113 -18.71 9.87 11.74
N ASP A 114 -18.37 8.72 12.31
CA ASP A 114 -19.05 8.13 13.46
C ASP A 114 -18.08 8.08 14.63
N VAL A 115 -18.51 8.61 15.78
CA VAL A 115 -17.75 8.56 17.02
C VAL A 115 -18.55 7.87 18.11
N ASN A 116 -17.90 6.99 18.86
CA ASN A 116 -18.43 6.38 20.07
C ASN A 116 -17.42 6.58 21.19
N TYR A 117 -17.69 7.50 22.10
CA TYR A 117 -16.75 7.94 23.12
C TYR A 117 -17.31 7.60 24.48
N LYS A 118 -16.52 6.90 25.28
CA LYS A 118 -16.86 6.50 26.64
C LYS A 118 -15.72 6.85 27.58
N VAL A 119 -16.04 7.61 28.63
CA VAL A 119 -15.12 7.89 29.73
C VAL A 119 -15.72 7.38 31.02
N LEU A 120 -15.05 6.40 31.61
CA LEU A 120 -15.43 5.85 32.92
C LEU A 120 -15.06 6.84 34.04
N PRO A 121 -15.72 6.78 35.22
CA PRO A 121 -15.34 7.57 36.38
C PRO A 121 -13.87 7.41 36.80
N SER A 122 -13.25 6.27 36.48
CA SER A 122 -11.81 6.03 36.66
C SER A 122 -10.91 6.88 35.76
N GLY A 123 -11.46 7.65 34.81
CA GLY A 123 -10.73 8.40 33.80
C GLY A 123 -10.34 7.59 32.57
N GLN A 124 -10.70 6.31 32.51
CA GLN A 124 -10.43 5.48 31.34
C GLN A 124 -11.31 5.90 30.16
N LEU A 125 -10.67 6.40 29.09
CA LEU A 125 -11.29 6.69 27.80
C LEU A 125 -11.20 5.46 26.88
N THR A 126 -12.32 5.18 26.22
CA THR A 126 -12.40 4.35 25.01
C THR A 126 -13.16 5.15 23.95
N ALA A 127 -12.55 5.32 22.79
CA ALA A 127 -13.07 6.10 21.68
C ALA A 127 -12.92 5.31 20.37
N ASN A 128 -14.02 5.09 19.68
CA ASN A 128 -14.00 4.56 18.31
C ASN A 128 -14.32 5.71 17.35
N ASN A 129 -13.51 5.86 16.31
CA ASN A 129 -13.69 6.87 15.27
C ASN A 129 -13.72 6.16 13.92
N ARG A 130 -14.88 6.08 13.29
CA ARG A 130 -14.99 5.62 11.90
C ARG A 130 -15.08 6.83 11.00
N LEU A 131 -14.17 6.92 10.04
CA LEU A 131 -14.02 8.04 9.12
C LEU A 131 -14.23 7.52 7.70
N VAL A 132 -15.20 8.10 6.99
CA VAL A 132 -15.44 7.80 5.57
C VAL A 132 -15.20 9.06 4.76
N LEU A 133 -14.17 9.04 3.92
CA LEU A 133 -13.84 10.12 3.00
C LEU A 133 -14.28 9.71 1.60
N ASN A 134 -15.02 10.59 0.92
CA ASN A 134 -15.46 10.38 -0.45
C ASN A 134 -14.72 11.33 -1.39
N GLN A 135 -13.99 10.77 -2.35
CA GLN A 135 -13.32 11.46 -3.43
C GLN A 135 -12.37 12.59 -2.98
N LEU A 136 -11.68 12.38 -1.86
CA LEU A 136 -10.70 13.32 -1.32
C LEU A 136 -9.60 13.61 -2.35
N THR A 137 -9.39 14.88 -2.67
CA THR A 137 -8.30 15.33 -3.54
C THR A 137 -7.54 16.46 -2.85
N PHE A 138 -6.21 16.33 -2.82
CA PHE A 138 -5.31 17.36 -2.33
C PHE A 138 -4.72 18.15 -3.49
N GLY A 139 -4.56 19.45 -3.27
CA GLY A 139 -3.88 20.32 -4.23
C GLY A 139 -2.36 20.22 -4.16
N GLU A 140 -1.71 21.18 -4.81
CA GLU A 140 -0.25 21.27 -4.81
C GLU A 140 0.32 21.54 -3.41
N PRO A 141 1.59 21.12 -3.15
CA PRO A 141 2.28 21.43 -1.92
C PRO A 141 2.25 22.95 -1.64
N VAL A 142 1.89 23.33 -0.41
CA VAL A 142 1.88 24.73 -0.01
C VAL A 142 3.29 25.12 0.43
N GLN A 143 3.86 26.15 -0.21
CA GLN A 143 5.18 26.66 0.15
C GLN A 143 5.22 27.16 1.60
N GLY A 144 6.27 26.80 2.34
CA GLY A 144 6.44 27.19 3.74
C GLY A 144 5.56 26.43 4.73
N ALA A 145 4.82 25.40 4.28
CA ALA A 145 4.12 24.52 5.20
C ALA A 145 5.11 23.77 6.12
N PRO A 146 4.76 23.58 7.41
CA PRO A 146 5.70 23.04 8.39
C PRO A 146 5.98 21.54 8.23
N ASN A 147 5.08 20.82 7.55
CA ASN A 147 5.20 19.39 7.27
C ASN A 147 4.83 19.16 5.80
N SER A 148 5.42 18.15 5.18
CA SER A 148 5.02 17.70 3.83
C SER A 148 4.91 16.18 3.85
N LEU A 149 3.66 15.71 3.86
CA LEU A 149 3.34 14.29 3.79
C LEU A 149 2.96 13.94 2.34
N PRO A 150 3.33 12.76 1.83
CA PRO A 150 2.98 12.30 0.48
C PRO A 150 1.52 11.84 0.44
N VAL A 151 0.60 12.76 0.70
CA VAL A 151 -0.83 12.50 0.85
C VAL A 151 -1.48 12.01 -0.43
N LYS A 152 -0.99 12.45 -1.61
CA LYS A 152 -1.51 11.97 -2.90
C LYS A 152 -1.33 10.46 -3.06
N LEU A 153 -0.18 9.92 -2.66
CA LEU A 153 0.08 8.48 -2.67
C LEU A 153 -0.73 7.74 -1.59
N ALA A 154 -0.83 8.32 -0.38
CA ALA A 154 -1.66 7.73 0.67
C ALA A 154 -3.13 7.61 0.25
N VAL A 155 -3.70 8.66 -0.36
CA VAL A 155 -5.06 8.64 -0.93
C VAL A 155 -5.17 7.58 -2.02
N ALA A 156 -4.23 7.51 -2.97
CA ALA A 156 -4.27 6.51 -4.03
C ALA A 156 -4.17 5.05 -3.53
N LEU A 157 -3.50 4.82 -2.39
CA LEU A 157 -3.38 3.49 -1.76
C LEU A 157 -4.60 3.11 -0.92
N LEU A 158 -5.23 4.08 -0.27
CA LEU A 158 -6.35 3.85 0.66
C LEU A 158 -7.71 3.90 -0.03
N ALA A 159 -7.86 4.74 -1.05
CA ALA A 159 -9.12 4.90 -1.75
C ALA A 159 -9.41 3.69 -2.64
N ASP A 160 -10.65 3.22 -2.62
CA ASP A 160 -11.12 2.21 -3.55
C ASP A 160 -11.43 2.79 -4.94
N ARG A 161 -12.06 1.98 -5.80
CA ARG A 161 -12.39 2.35 -7.18
C ARG A 161 -13.40 3.49 -7.28
N ASP A 162 -14.20 3.69 -6.24
CA ASP A 162 -15.21 4.74 -6.14
C ASP A 162 -14.65 6.01 -5.46
N GLY A 163 -13.37 5.96 -5.07
CA GLY A 163 -12.68 7.05 -4.39
C GLY A 163 -13.02 7.12 -2.90
N VAL A 164 -13.50 6.03 -2.30
CA VAL A 164 -13.90 5.97 -0.89
C VAL A 164 -12.75 5.47 -0.04
N ILE A 165 -12.47 6.17 1.06
CA ILE A 165 -11.53 5.76 2.11
C ILE A 165 -12.33 5.56 3.39
N ASP A 166 -12.40 4.32 3.89
CA ASP A 166 -13.09 3.97 5.14
C ASP A 166 -12.06 3.51 6.19
N LEU A 167 -11.98 4.22 7.30
CA LEU A 167 -10.96 4.03 8.34
C LEU A 167 -11.59 3.95 9.72
N ASP A 168 -11.29 2.87 10.44
CA ASP A 168 -11.57 2.73 11.86
C ASP A 168 -10.32 3.05 12.69
N LEU A 169 -10.40 4.08 13.53
CA LEU A 169 -9.31 4.60 14.35
C LEU A 169 -9.69 4.49 15.84
N PRO A 170 -9.51 3.31 16.46
CA PRO A 170 -9.76 3.12 17.88
C PRO A 170 -8.68 3.81 18.71
N ILE A 171 -9.10 4.45 19.80
CA ILE A 171 -8.26 5.19 20.72
C ILE A 171 -8.67 4.83 22.13
N SER A 172 -7.70 4.46 22.95
CA SER A 172 -7.91 4.17 24.38
C SER A 172 -6.78 4.75 25.21
N GLY A 173 -7.08 5.15 26.43
CA GLY A 173 -6.08 5.60 27.40
C GLY A 173 -6.72 6.26 28.61
N SER A 174 -5.90 6.67 29.57
CA SER A 174 -6.38 7.28 30.80
C SER A 174 -6.29 8.80 30.71
N LEU A 175 -7.39 9.52 30.94
CA LEU A 175 -7.40 10.98 31.06
C LEU A 175 -6.68 11.49 32.30
N ASN A 176 -6.40 10.62 33.26
CA ASN A 176 -5.64 10.94 34.45
C ASN A 176 -4.12 10.89 34.21
N ASP A 177 -3.68 10.33 33.08
CA ASP A 177 -2.27 10.33 32.69
C ASP A 177 -1.93 11.68 32.04
N PRO A 178 -1.03 12.49 32.63
CA PRO A 178 -0.64 13.78 32.05
C PRO A 178 0.08 13.65 30.69
N GLN A 179 0.63 12.47 30.37
CA GLN A 179 1.21 12.19 29.06
C GLN A 179 0.16 11.84 28.01
N PHE A 180 -1.05 11.43 28.44
CA PHE A 180 -2.14 11.09 27.53
C PHE A 180 -2.80 12.36 26.99
N ARG A 181 -2.53 12.67 25.72
CA ARG A 181 -3.14 13.78 24.98
C ARG A 181 -3.74 13.25 23.68
N LEU A 182 -5.02 13.55 23.44
CA LEU A 182 -5.75 13.06 22.26
C LEU A 182 -5.11 13.46 20.94
N GLY A 183 -4.70 14.72 20.79
CA GLY A 183 -4.10 15.24 19.56
C GLY A 183 -2.88 14.44 19.08
N PRO A 184 -1.81 14.29 19.90
CA PRO A 184 -0.65 13.47 19.55
C PRO A 184 -0.98 12.00 19.25
N VAL A 185 -1.95 11.40 19.95
CA VAL A 185 -2.36 10.01 19.70
C VAL A 185 -3.02 9.88 18.33
N ILE A 186 -4.00 10.73 18.02
CA ILE A 186 -4.66 10.77 16.70
C ILE A 186 -3.63 11.03 15.60
N GLY A 187 -2.77 12.05 15.78
CA GLY A 187 -1.73 12.39 14.83
C GLY A 187 -0.78 11.23 14.56
N ARG A 188 -0.36 10.49 15.60
CA ARG A 188 0.49 9.31 15.44
C ARG A 188 -0.19 8.20 14.65
N VAL A 189 -1.48 7.95 14.89
CA VAL A 189 -2.23 6.93 14.13
C VAL A 189 -2.27 7.29 12.64
N ILE A 190 -2.57 8.55 12.30
CA ILE A 190 -2.62 9.03 10.91
C ILE A 190 -1.22 9.00 10.26
N VAL A 191 -0.19 9.52 10.94
CA VAL A 191 1.19 9.51 10.44
C VAL A 191 1.69 8.08 10.24
N ASN A 192 1.37 7.15 11.15
CA ASN A 192 1.73 5.74 10.99
C ASN A 192 1.01 5.09 9.81
N LEU A 193 -0.26 5.42 9.57
CA LEU A 193 -1.02 4.93 8.42
C LEU A 193 -0.38 5.39 7.10
N ILE A 194 -0.08 6.69 6.99
CA ILE A 194 0.59 7.27 5.82
C ILE A 194 2.02 6.74 5.69
N GLY A 195 2.77 6.65 6.79
CA GLY A 195 4.14 6.14 6.81
C GLY A 195 4.22 4.69 6.32
N LYS A 196 3.30 3.82 6.76
CA LYS A 196 3.17 2.46 6.24
C LYS A 196 2.84 2.42 4.74
N ALA A 197 2.05 3.38 4.26
CA ALA A 197 1.74 3.52 2.84
C ALA A 197 3.01 3.78 2.00
N LEU A 198 4.03 4.41 2.57
CA LEU A 198 5.29 4.70 1.89
C LEU A 198 6.31 3.58 1.99
N THR A 199 6.45 3.00 3.18
CA THR A 199 7.48 1.98 3.42
C THR A 199 7.04 0.59 2.97
N ALA A 200 5.74 0.34 2.89
CA ALA A 200 5.16 -0.94 2.53
C ALA A 200 3.83 -0.79 1.77
N PRO A 201 3.81 -0.11 0.60
CA PRO A 201 2.58 0.18 -0.14
C PRO A 201 1.82 -1.10 -0.49
N PHE A 202 2.53 -2.17 -0.85
CA PHE A 202 1.93 -3.47 -1.15
C PHE A 202 1.33 -4.18 0.06
N SER A 203 1.79 -3.92 1.29
CA SER A 203 1.18 -4.51 2.49
C SER A 203 -0.21 -3.94 2.76
N LEU A 204 -0.45 -2.67 2.44
CA LEU A 204 -1.79 -2.08 2.51
C LEU A 204 -2.73 -2.70 1.46
N LEU A 205 -2.20 -3.01 0.27
CA LEU A 205 -2.94 -3.72 -0.77
C LEU A 205 -3.28 -5.17 -0.35
N ALA A 206 -2.33 -5.84 0.29
CA ALA A 206 -2.44 -7.25 0.64
C ALA A 206 -3.46 -7.51 1.76
N ASN A 207 -3.59 -6.58 2.72
CA ASN A 207 -4.57 -6.67 3.82
C ASN A 207 -6.02 -6.71 3.31
N ALA A 208 -6.31 -6.11 2.15
CA ALA A 208 -7.64 -6.15 1.53
C ALA A 208 -7.97 -7.52 0.90
N PHE A 209 -6.97 -8.39 0.68
CA PHE A 209 -7.12 -9.68 -0.02
C PHE A 209 -6.51 -10.87 0.71
N GLY A 210 -6.13 -10.72 1.99
CA GLY A 210 -5.55 -11.80 2.80
C GLY A 210 -4.17 -12.29 2.33
N GLY A 211 -3.37 -11.43 1.70
CA GLY A 211 -2.02 -11.76 1.22
C GLY A 211 -0.89 -11.33 2.15
N GLY A 212 0.23 -12.05 2.13
CA GLY A 212 1.46 -11.70 2.86
C GLY A 212 2.29 -10.59 2.21
N SER A 213 3.35 -10.16 2.90
CA SER A 213 4.24 -9.03 2.59
C SER A 213 5.09 -9.15 1.31
N GLU A 214 5.07 -10.29 0.63
CA GLU A 214 5.96 -10.62 -0.49
C GLU A 214 5.39 -10.20 -1.87
N MET A 215 4.66 -9.09 -1.94
CA MET A 215 4.08 -8.57 -3.20
C MET A 215 4.93 -7.49 -3.86
N SER A 216 5.98 -6.99 -3.20
CA SER A 216 6.85 -5.93 -3.71
C SER A 216 7.92 -6.43 -4.68
N HIS A 217 8.06 -7.74 -4.86
CA HIS A 217 9.03 -8.32 -5.77
C HIS A 217 8.51 -9.64 -6.35
N VAL A 218 9.04 -10.01 -7.51
CA VAL A 218 8.72 -11.24 -8.24
C VAL A 218 10.00 -12.04 -8.40
N ALA A 219 10.02 -13.26 -7.87
CA ALA A 219 11.18 -14.14 -7.96
C ALA A 219 11.31 -14.78 -9.35
N PHE A 220 12.55 -14.99 -9.79
CA PHE A 220 12.88 -15.70 -11.01
C PHE A 220 13.90 -16.81 -10.73
N ALA A 221 13.93 -17.82 -11.60
CA ALA A 221 15.04 -18.76 -11.61
C ALA A 221 16.32 -18.07 -12.14
N PRO A 222 17.52 -18.47 -11.65
CA PRO A 222 18.78 -17.93 -12.15
C PRO A 222 18.90 -18.04 -13.67
N GLY A 223 19.26 -16.95 -14.34
CA GLY A 223 19.41 -16.90 -15.80
C GLY A 223 18.10 -16.82 -16.60
N SER A 224 16.93 -16.94 -15.97
CA SER A 224 15.64 -17.03 -16.66
C SER A 224 14.75 -15.82 -16.43
N ALA A 225 13.97 -15.46 -17.45
CA ALA A 225 12.87 -14.50 -17.41
C ALA A 225 11.49 -15.18 -17.42
N ALA A 226 11.43 -16.51 -17.32
CA ALA A 226 10.17 -17.23 -17.28
C ALA A 226 9.45 -17.03 -15.93
N LEU A 227 8.18 -16.64 -15.99
CA LEU A 227 7.33 -16.54 -14.80
C LEU A 227 6.87 -17.93 -14.35
N THR A 228 7.18 -18.27 -13.09
CA THR A 228 6.69 -19.48 -12.43
C THR A 228 5.18 -19.39 -12.14
N ALA A 229 4.55 -20.52 -11.79
CA ALA A 229 3.14 -20.52 -11.38
C ALA A 229 2.90 -19.63 -10.14
N ASP A 230 3.80 -19.71 -9.15
CA ASP A 230 3.72 -18.90 -7.93
C ASP A 230 3.87 -17.40 -8.23
N ALA A 231 4.80 -17.04 -9.13
CA ALA A 231 4.98 -15.65 -9.57
C ALA A 231 3.70 -15.11 -10.24
N LYS A 232 3.07 -15.91 -11.10
CA LYS A 232 1.79 -15.54 -11.74
C LYS A 232 0.67 -15.36 -10.72
N GLN A 233 0.53 -16.29 -9.77
CA GLN A 233 -0.48 -16.19 -8.71
C GLN A 233 -0.29 -14.93 -7.84
N ASN A 234 0.95 -14.55 -7.54
CA ASN A 234 1.23 -13.30 -6.83
C ASN A 234 0.91 -12.07 -7.67
N LEU A 235 1.26 -12.08 -8.96
CA LEU A 235 0.90 -11.01 -9.89
C LEU A 235 -0.61 -10.87 -10.06
N ASP A 236 -1.38 -11.95 -10.03
CA ASP A 236 -2.86 -11.88 -10.06
C ASP A 236 -3.44 -11.13 -8.86
N LYS A 237 -2.84 -11.27 -7.68
CA LYS A 237 -3.21 -10.49 -6.48
C LYS A 237 -2.88 -9.01 -6.68
N VAL A 238 -1.73 -8.70 -7.28
CA VAL A 238 -1.34 -7.32 -7.61
C VAL A 238 -2.34 -6.72 -8.62
N VAL A 239 -2.72 -7.45 -9.66
CA VAL A 239 -3.73 -7.00 -10.64
C VAL A 239 -5.05 -6.69 -9.94
N LYS A 240 -5.54 -7.60 -9.09
CA LYS A 240 -6.77 -7.38 -8.33
C LYS A 240 -6.71 -6.13 -7.47
N ALA A 241 -5.60 -5.92 -6.77
CA ALA A 241 -5.43 -4.75 -5.92
C ALA A 241 -5.34 -3.43 -6.70
N LEU A 242 -4.72 -3.44 -7.87
CA LEU A 242 -4.62 -2.28 -8.76
C LEU A 242 -5.94 -2.00 -9.51
N ALA A 243 -6.76 -3.03 -9.76
CA ALA A 243 -8.10 -2.86 -10.33
C ALA A 243 -9.00 -2.08 -9.36
N ASP A 244 -8.89 -2.33 -8.06
CA ASP A 244 -9.60 -1.58 -7.02
C ASP A 244 -9.00 -0.21 -6.73
N ARG A 245 -7.85 0.14 -7.31
CA ARG A 245 -7.14 1.40 -7.05
C ARG A 245 -6.72 2.07 -8.35
N PRO A 246 -7.66 2.66 -9.11
CA PRO A 246 -7.41 3.21 -10.43
C PRO A 246 -6.43 4.39 -10.43
N ALA A 247 -6.25 5.05 -9.28
CA ALA A 247 -5.31 6.15 -9.10
C ALA A 247 -3.84 5.70 -8.98
N LEU A 248 -3.55 4.40 -8.90
CA LEU A 248 -2.18 3.88 -8.82
C LEU A 248 -1.62 3.50 -10.18
N LYS A 249 -0.34 3.85 -10.39
CA LYS A 249 0.52 3.30 -11.43
C LYS A 249 1.49 2.30 -10.80
N ILE A 250 1.93 1.34 -11.59
CA ILE A 250 2.94 0.35 -11.21
C ILE A 250 4.15 0.43 -12.14
N THR A 251 5.33 0.38 -11.54
CA THR A 251 6.60 0.33 -12.25
C THR A 251 7.32 -0.97 -11.91
N VAL A 252 7.75 -1.70 -12.93
CA VAL A 252 8.51 -2.94 -12.82
C VAL A 252 9.97 -2.64 -13.09
N THR A 253 10.85 -3.06 -12.20
CA THR A 253 12.31 -2.98 -12.37
C THR A 253 12.89 -4.38 -12.33
N GLY A 254 13.25 -4.94 -13.48
CA GLY A 254 13.94 -6.24 -13.50
C GLY A 254 15.37 -6.11 -12.97
N MET A 255 15.83 -7.15 -12.27
CA MET A 255 17.16 -7.22 -11.67
C MET A 255 17.86 -8.48 -12.16
N ALA A 256 19.15 -8.37 -12.48
CA ALA A 256 20.01 -9.50 -12.77
C ALA A 256 21.44 -9.21 -12.29
N SER A 257 22.20 -10.26 -11.98
CA SER A 257 23.59 -10.13 -11.53
C SER A 257 24.46 -11.10 -12.32
N LEU A 258 25.41 -10.60 -13.11
CA LEU A 258 26.37 -11.47 -13.80
C LEU A 258 27.18 -12.31 -12.81
N LYS A 259 27.56 -11.71 -11.68
CA LYS A 259 28.36 -12.38 -10.64
C LYS A 259 27.63 -13.60 -10.08
N ASP A 260 26.34 -13.47 -9.79
CA ASP A 260 25.56 -14.48 -9.09
C ASP A 260 24.79 -15.41 -10.05
N GLU A 261 24.57 -14.99 -11.30
CA GLU A 261 23.79 -15.73 -12.30
C GLU A 261 24.62 -16.22 -13.50
N ARG A 262 25.96 -16.11 -13.48
CA ARG A 262 26.81 -16.53 -14.61
C ARG A 262 26.47 -17.93 -15.11
N GLU A 263 26.43 -18.90 -14.20
CA GLU A 263 26.12 -20.29 -14.56
C GLU A 263 24.66 -20.42 -15.03
N GLY A 264 23.73 -19.71 -14.40
CA GLY A 264 22.32 -19.68 -14.82
C GLY A 264 22.15 -19.15 -16.25
N LEU A 265 22.82 -18.06 -16.60
CA LEU A 265 22.84 -17.48 -17.94
C LEU A 265 23.40 -18.46 -18.98
N GLN A 266 24.49 -19.16 -18.65
CA GLN A 266 25.09 -20.18 -19.53
C GLN A 266 24.15 -21.38 -19.70
N ARG A 267 23.51 -21.85 -18.62
CA ARG A 267 22.55 -22.96 -18.67
C ARG A 267 21.33 -22.61 -19.49
N GLU A 268 20.74 -21.43 -19.29
CA GLU A 268 19.59 -20.98 -20.08
C GLU A 268 19.97 -20.88 -21.57
N ARG A 269 21.13 -20.30 -21.88
CA ARG A 269 21.62 -20.21 -23.27
C ARG A 269 21.84 -21.59 -23.90
N LEU A 270 22.40 -22.54 -23.16
CA LEU A 270 22.52 -23.93 -23.60
C LEU A 270 21.14 -24.55 -23.89
N GLN A 271 20.16 -24.36 -23.00
CA GLN A 271 18.79 -24.85 -23.22
C GLN A 271 18.16 -24.22 -24.48
N GLN A 272 18.36 -22.93 -24.71
CA GLN A 272 17.91 -22.26 -25.94
C GLN A 272 18.56 -22.83 -27.20
N GLN A 273 19.85 -23.22 -27.14
CA GLN A 273 20.53 -23.89 -28.25
C GLN A 273 19.96 -25.29 -28.51
N VAL A 274 19.69 -26.06 -27.45
CA VAL A 274 19.06 -27.38 -27.55
C VAL A 274 17.66 -27.27 -28.15
N LEU A 275 16.85 -26.30 -27.69
CA LEU A 275 15.54 -25.99 -28.27
C LEU A 275 15.63 -25.54 -29.73
N ALA A 276 16.68 -24.79 -30.10
CA ALA A 276 16.91 -24.40 -31.49
C ALA A 276 17.24 -25.61 -32.38
N GLU A 277 17.99 -26.59 -31.89
CA GLU A 277 18.23 -27.85 -32.62
C GLU A 277 16.94 -28.69 -32.75
N LYS A 278 16.09 -28.72 -31.72
CA LYS A 278 14.76 -29.35 -31.82
C LYS A 278 13.92 -28.72 -32.93
N ARG A 279 13.82 -27.38 -32.94
CA ARG A 279 13.11 -26.63 -33.99
C ARG A 279 13.74 -26.77 -35.36
N ARG A 280 15.06 -26.99 -35.45
CA ARG A 280 15.73 -27.26 -36.73
C ARG A 280 15.32 -28.62 -37.30
N ALA A 281 15.18 -29.63 -36.44
CA ALA A 281 14.74 -30.96 -36.84
C ALA A 281 13.23 -30.99 -37.17
N ASN A 282 12.42 -30.24 -36.41
CA ASN A 282 10.99 -30.10 -36.64
C ASN A 282 10.51 -28.65 -36.38
N PRO A 283 10.44 -27.80 -37.42
CA PRO A 283 10.09 -26.39 -37.28
C PRO A 283 8.70 -26.11 -36.70
N ALA A 284 7.76 -27.06 -36.83
CA ALA A 284 6.40 -26.94 -36.30
C ALA A 284 6.30 -27.30 -34.82
N ASP A 285 7.34 -27.90 -34.23
CA ASP A 285 7.33 -28.33 -32.83
C ASP A 285 7.73 -27.19 -31.89
N SER A 286 6.75 -26.69 -31.14
CA SER A 286 6.93 -25.67 -30.11
C SER A 286 6.91 -26.25 -28.68
N SER A 287 6.95 -27.57 -28.53
CA SER A 287 6.93 -28.22 -27.22
C SER A 287 8.28 -28.12 -26.50
N PRO A 288 8.29 -28.15 -25.15
CA PRO A 288 9.53 -28.26 -24.38
C PRO A 288 10.37 -29.48 -24.79
N VAL A 289 11.69 -29.41 -24.57
CA VAL A 289 12.58 -30.57 -24.79
C VAL A 289 12.31 -31.61 -23.70
N SER A 290 11.97 -32.82 -24.11
CA SER A 290 11.78 -33.93 -23.18
C SER A 290 13.12 -34.54 -22.75
N ALA A 291 13.12 -35.23 -21.60
CA ALA A 291 14.31 -35.92 -21.11
C ALA A 291 14.86 -36.99 -22.08
N ALA A 292 13.98 -37.60 -22.89
CA ALA A 292 14.37 -38.59 -23.89
C ALA A 292 15.05 -37.98 -25.13
N GLU A 293 14.65 -36.77 -25.52
CA GLU A 293 15.21 -36.06 -26.67
C GLU A 293 16.54 -35.37 -26.35
N TYR A 294 16.69 -34.93 -25.09
CA TYR A 294 17.78 -34.07 -24.65
C TYR A 294 19.19 -34.59 -25.02
N PRO A 295 19.57 -35.87 -24.78
CA PRO A 295 20.91 -36.33 -25.08
C PRO A 295 21.29 -36.22 -26.56
N ALA A 296 20.35 -36.51 -27.46
CA ALA A 296 20.57 -36.45 -28.90
C ALA A 296 20.72 -35.00 -29.39
N LEU A 297 19.85 -34.11 -28.90
CA LEU A 297 19.89 -32.69 -29.24
C LEU A 297 21.15 -32.01 -28.68
N LEU A 298 21.53 -32.32 -27.44
CA LEU A 298 22.77 -31.82 -26.83
C LEU A 298 24.01 -32.25 -27.63
N LYS A 299 24.03 -33.49 -28.13
CA LYS A 299 25.12 -33.98 -28.98
C LYS A 299 25.25 -33.16 -30.26
N GLU A 300 24.14 -32.74 -30.87
CA GLU A 300 24.15 -31.85 -32.04
C GLU A 300 24.64 -30.44 -31.69
N VAL A 301 24.21 -29.88 -30.55
CA VAL A 301 24.74 -28.60 -30.05
C VAL A 301 26.25 -28.69 -29.86
N TYR A 302 26.74 -29.72 -29.17
CA TYR A 302 28.16 -29.98 -28.96
C TYR A 302 28.95 -30.15 -30.27
N ARG A 303 28.37 -30.87 -31.24
CA ARG A 303 28.99 -31.08 -32.56
C ARG A 303 29.13 -29.77 -33.34
N ARG A 304 28.16 -28.86 -33.23
CA ARG A 304 28.14 -27.57 -33.92
C ARG A 304 28.90 -26.46 -33.18
N ALA A 305 29.12 -26.61 -31.87
CA ALA A 305 29.82 -25.62 -31.07
C ALA A 305 31.24 -25.38 -31.62
N ASP A 306 31.59 -24.11 -31.79
CA ASP A 306 32.91 -23.68 -32.20
C ASP A 306 33.82 -23.65 -30.97
N MET A 307 34.41 -24.81 -30.65
CA MET A 307 35.29 -24.98 -29.51
C MET A 307 36.26 -26.15 -29.73
N ALA A 308 37.37 -26.15 -28.99
CA ALA A 308 38.31 -27.26 -29.00
C ALA A 308 37.66 -28.52 -28.40
N LYS A 309 37.59 -29.60 -29.20
CA LYS A 309 37.01 -30.87 -28.78
C LYS A 309 38.11 -31.82 -28.28
N PRO A 310 38.02 -32.35 -27.04
CA PRO A 310 39.00 -33.30 -26.53
C PRO A 310 39.08 -34.54 -27.43
N ARG A 311 40.31 -34.95 -27.70
CA ARG A 311 40.64 -36.16 -28.46
C ARG A 311 41.21 -37.23 -27.54
N ASN A 312 40.97 -38.49 -27.87
CA ASN A 312 41.55 -39.62 -27.14
C ASN A 312 43.04 -39.81 -27.52
N LEU A 313 43.73 -40.75 -26.86
CA LEU A 313 45.16 -41.04 -27.06
C LEU A 313 45.53 -41.45 -28.49
N VAL A 314 44.54 -41.75 -29.34
CA VAL A 314 44.68 -42.16 -30.74
C VAL A 314 44.28 -41.02 -31.71
N GLY A 315 43.97 -39.83 -31.21
CA GLY A 315 43.64 -38.65 -32.01
C GLY A 315 42.18 -38.57 -32.51
N LEU A 316 41.31 -39.51 -32.14
CA LEU A 316 39.88 -39.48 -32.45
C LEU A 316 39.11 -38.62 -31.44
N ALA A 317 37.97 -38.06 -31.85
CA ALA A 317 37.09 -37.33 -30.92
C ALA A 317 36.68 -38.26 -29.77
N LYS A 318 36.91 -37.82 -28.53
CA LYS A 318 36.52 -38.59 -27.34
C LYS A 318 34.99 -38.70 -27.30
N GLU A 319 34.45 -39.89 -27.07
CA GLU A 319 33.02 -40.03 -26.73
C GLU A 319 32.80 -39.46 -25.33
N LEU A 320 31.90 -38.48 -25.23
CA LEU A 320 31.60 -37.77 -24.00
C LEU A 320 30.20 -38.14 -23.51
N THR A 321 30.08 -38.30 -22.21
CA THR A 321 28.79 -38.41 -21.52
C THR A 321 28.03 -37.09 -21.57
N VAL A 322 26.72 -37.12 -21.30
CA VAL A 322 25.87 -35.90 -21.23
C VAL A 322 26.46 -34.86 -20.27
N PRO A 323 26.82 -35.19 -19.01
CA PRO A 323 27.41 -34.21 -18.09
C PRO A 323 28.75 -33.64 -18.57
N GLU A 324 29.59 -34.44 -19.24
CA GLU A 324 30.87 -33.95 -19.80
C GLU A 324 30.63 -32.96 -20.94
N MET A 325 29.65 -33.22 -21.82
CA MET A 325 29.29 -32.29 -22.90
C MET A 325 28.73 -30.98 -22.33
N GLU A 326 27.86 -31.05 -21.33
CA GLU A 326 27.32 -29.86 -20.65
C GLU A 326 28.44 -29.03 -20.03
N ALA A 327 29.32 -29.64 -19.24
CA ALA A 327 30.41 -28.94 -18.57
C ALA A 327 31.32 -28.22 -19.57
N LEU A 328 31.65 -28.87 -20.69
CA LEU A 328 32.47 -28.28 -21.75
C LEU A 328 31.77 -27.12 -22.47
N LEU A 329 30.47 -27.27 -22.76
CA LEU A 329 29.68 -26.22 -23.40
C LEU A 329 29.53 -25.00 -22.48
N LEU A 330 29.20 -25.21 -21.20
CA LEU A 330 29.07 -24.15 -20.22
C LEU A 330 30.40 -23.41 -20.02
N ALA A 331 31.52 -24.13 -19.94
CA ALA A 331 32.85 -23.54 -19.76
C ALA A 331 33.30 -22.67 -20.95
N ASN A 332 32.82 -22.95 -22.17
CA ASN A 332 33.16 -22.18 -23.38
C ASN A 332 32.10 -21.14 -23.77
N GLN A 333 31.00 -21.04 -23.02
CA GLN A 333 30.01 -20.00 -23.25
C GLN A 333 30.37 -18.71 -22.54
N SER A 334 30.31 -17.60 -23.28
CA SER A 334 30.45 -16.27 -22.70
C SER A 334 29.21 -15.91 -21.86
N ALA A 335 29.45 -15.24 -20.74
CA ALA A 335 28.45 -14.55 -19.94
C ALA A 335 28.97 -13.13 -19.69
N THR A 336 28.24 -12.13 -20.19
CA THR A 336 28.67 -10.74 -20.19
C THR A 336 27.70 -9.86 -19.41
N GLU A 337 28.14 -8.66 -19.04
CA GLU A 337 27.27 -7.69 -18.38
C GLU A 337 26.10 -7.26 -19.26
N ALA A 338 26.31 -7.23 -20.59
CA ALA A 338 25.23 -6.97 -21.55
C ALA A 338 24.14 -8.05 -21.46
N MET A 339 24.52 -9.34 -21.36
CA MET A 339 23.55 -10.42 -21.21
C MET A 339 22.78 -10.34 -19.89
N ALA A 340 23.43 -9.91 -18.79
CA ALA A 340 22.74 -9.67 -17.53
C ALA A 340 21.76 -8.49 -17.65
N ALA A 341 22.15 -7.41 -18.33
CA ALA A 341 21.27 -6.27 -18.59
C ALA A 341 20.06 -6.66 -19.45
N ASP A 342 20.26 -7.47 -20.49
CA ASP A 342 19.20 -8.02 -21.33
C ASP A 342 18.25 -8.90 -20.50
N LEU A 343 18.78 -9.79 -19.65
CA LEU A 343 17.97 -10.62 -18.76
C LEU A 343 17.12 -9.77 -17.79
N ALA A 344 17.70 -8.72 -17.21
CA ALA A 344 16.97 -7.79 -16.36
C ALA A 344 15.84 -7.09 -17.13
N HIS A 345 16.10 -6.67 -18.37
CA HIS A 345 15.07 -6.11 -19.25
C HIS A 345 13.95 -7.12 -19.52
N ASP A 346 14.31 -8.35 -19.90
CA ASP A 346 13.37 -9.43 -20.23
C ASP A 346 12.48 -9.80 -19.04
N ARG A 347 13.01 -9.83 -17.82
CA ARG A 347 12.21 -10.02 -16.59
C ARG A 347 11.16 -8.92 -16.43
N GLY A 348 11.55 -7.66 -16.66
CA GLY A 348 10.62 -6.53 -16.64
C GLY A 348 9.53 -6.66 -17.69
N GLN A 349 9.90 -7.04 -18.93
CA GLN A 349 8.95 -7.24 -20.03
C GLN A 349 8.03 -8.45 -19.82
N ALA A 350 8.51 -9.53 -19.22
CA ALA A 350 7.72 -10.72 -18.93
C ALA A 350 6.59 -10.38 -17.95
N ILE A 351 6.89 -9.65 -16.87
CA ILE A 351 5.88 -9.16 -15.92
C ILE A 351 4.95 -8.18 -16.61
N ARG A 352 5.47 -7.22 -17.37
CA ARG A 352 4.65 -6.25 -18.09
C ARG A 352 3.63 -6.95 -19.00
N SER A 353 4.10 -7.89 -19.80
CA SER A 353 3.26 -8.66 -20.73
C SER A 353 2.20 -9.47 -19.99
N TYR A 354 2.57 -10.05 -18.85
CA TYR A 354 1.62 -10.75 -17.99
C TYR A 354 0.52 -9.83 -17.45
N LEU A 355 0.90 -8.67 -16.89
CA LEU A 355 -0.06 -7.69 -16.34
C LEU A 355 -1.02 -7.15 -17.41
N VAL A 356 -0.53 -6.89 -18.63
CA VAL A 356 -1.37 -6.49 -19.77
C VAL A 356 -2.32 -7.62 -20.19
N ALA A 357 -1.86 -8.87 -20.23
CA ALA A 357 -2.72 -10.02 -20.52
C ALA A 357 -3.83 -10.19 -19.47
N GLN A 358 -3.56 -9.81 -18.22
CA GLN A 358 -4.53 -9.74 -17.13
C GLN A 358 -5.40 -8.45 -17.15
N LYS A 359 -5.39 -7.71 -18.27
CA LYS A 359 -6.20 -6.51 -18.52
C LYS A 359 -5.88 -5.32 -17.61
N LEU A 360 -4.68 -5.25 -17.03
CA LEU A 360 -4.22 -4.01 -16.41
C LEU A 360 -3.96 -2.96 -17.51
N PRO A 361 -4.52 -1.73 -17.40
CA PRO A 361 -4.37 -0.72 -18.45
C PRO A 361 -2.89 -0.35 -18.68
N ALA A 362 -2.49 -0.33 -19.96
CA ALA A 362 -1.09 -0.14 -20.34
C ALA A 362 -0.54 1.24 -19.92
N GLU A 363 -1.38 2.26 -19.86
CA GLU A 363 -1.04 3.60 -19.40
C GLU A 363 -0.70 3.69 -17.90
N ARG A 364 -1.01 2.64 -17.13
CA ARG A 364 -0.70 2.52 -15.70
C ARG A 364 0.55 1.70 -15.41
N LEU A 365 1.21 1.18 -16.45
CA LEU A 365 2.25 0.18 -16.33
C LEU A 365 3.54 0.64 -17.00
N PHE A 366 4.60 0.71 -16.21
CA PHE A 366 5.91 1.15 -16.64
C PHE A 366 6.96 0.07 -16.40
N VAL A 367 7.98 0.03 -17.24
CA VAL A 367 9.19 -0.78 -17.02
C VAL A 367 10.34 0.20 -16.90
N ALA A 368 10.99 0.20 -15.74
CA ALA A 368 12.16 1.03 -15.49
C ALA A 368 13.41 0.42 -16.15
N ALA A 369 14.43 1.26 -16.35
CA ALA A 369 15.74 0.78 -16.72
C ALA A 369 16.29 -0.19 -15.64
N PRO A 370 17.03 -1.24 -16.03
CA PRO A 370 17.70 -2.12 -15.07
C PRO A 370 18.57 -1.30 -14.12
N LYS A 371 18.44 -1.53 -12.81
CA LYS A 371 19.30 -0.87 -11.82
C LYS A 371 20.58 -1.68 -11.62
N SER A 372 21.70 -1.13 -12.07
CA SER A 372 23.06 -1.51 -11.65
C SER A 372 23.43 -0.73 -10.38
N GLY A 373 22.89 -1.14 -9.22
CA GLY A 373 23.10 -0.47 -7.94
C GLY A 373 23.17 -1.43 -6.75
N ASN A 374 23.43 -0.90 -5.54
CA ASN A 374 23.70 -1.66 -4.30
C ASN A 374 22.81 -2.91 -4.19
N GLN A 375 23.45 -4.06 -4.37
CA GLN A 375 22.82 -5.35 -4.18
C GLN A 375 22.51 -5.52 -2.69
N PRO A 376 21.34 -6.05 -2.31
CA PRO A 376 21.08 -6.43 -0.93
C PRO A 376 22.10 -7.48 -0.47
N ASP A 377 22.43 -7.51 0.83
CA ASP A 377 23.40 -8.45 1.43
C ASP A 377 23.12 -9.93 1.10
N LYS A 378 21.86 -10.25 0.77
CA LYS A 378 21.43 -11.53 0.17
C LYS A 378 20.70 -11.25 -1.14
N TRP A 379 21.43 -11.31 -2.25
CA TRP A 379 20.89 -11.10 -3.59
C TRP A 379 20.22 -12.39 -4.12
N THR A 380 19.06 -12.24 -4.76
CA THR A 380 18.36 -13.31 -5.48
C THR A 380 17.82 -12.79 -6.81
N PRO A 381 17.68 -13.64 -7.85
CA PRO A 381 17.12 -13.22 -9.12
C PRO A 381 15.66 -12.80 -8.97
N ARG A 382 15.36 -11.56 -9.34
CA ARG A 382 14.03 -10.97 -9.10
C ARG A 382 13.71 -9.80 -10.02
N ALA A 383 12.49 -9.31 -9.94
CA ALA A 383 12.11 -7.96 -10.34
C ALA A 383 11.43 -7.26 -9.17
N ASP A 384 11.73 -5.99 -8.97
CA ASP A 384 11.11 -5.17 -7.94
C ASP A 384 9.91 -4.41 -8.53
N LEU A 385 8.83 -4.32 -7.76
CA LEU A 385 7.61 -3.59 -8.10
C LEU A 385 7.53 -2.34 -7.23
N SER A 386 7.21 -1.19 -7.83
CA SER A 386 6.95 0.06 -7.10
C SER A 386 5.64 0.68 -7.52
N LEU A 387 5.02 1.43 -6.60
CA LEU A 387 3.73 2.08 -6.80
C LEU A 387 3.86 3.59 -6.66
N GLU A 388 3.12 4.31 -7.49
CA GLU A 388 3.04 5.77 -7.44
C GLU A 388 1.60 6.22 -7.69
N ALA A 389 1.26 7.42 -7.19
CA ALA A 389 0.00 8.07 -7.52
C ALA A 389 0.04 8.60 -8.96
N ARG A 390 -1.12 8.59 -9.61
CA ARG A 390 -1.29 9.07 -10.99
C ARG A 390 -0.94 10.54 -11.15
#